data_AF-A0A9P9NGD0-F1
#
_entry.id   AF-A0A9P9NGD0-F1
#
_cell.length_a   1.000
_cell.length_b   1.000
_cell.length_c   1.000
_cell.angle_alpha   90.00
_cell.angle_beta   90.00
_cell.angle_gamma   90.00
#
_symmetry.space_group_name_H-M   'P 1'
#
loop_
_entity.id
_entity.type
_entity.pdbx_description
1 polymer ?
#
loop_
_entity_poly.entity_id
_entity_poly.type
_entity_poly.pdbx_seq_one_letter_code
_entity_poly.pdbx_strand_id
1 'polypeptide(L)'
;DCTPRPSVYGSVPDSDNASAFQQYQSFKDTALHAPTPNGWASVFINKTASSKGGSYISYLVLESYNTTDCAARCEQISECKAINIYFERTPTLYLGYECQDAPSMTVIKCAFWGEKLLAANVKNWGYRDWNFEVVMAGSNGYN
;
A
#
# COMPACT_ATOMS: atom_id res chain seq x y z
N ASP A 1 -16.65 12.14 -9.37
CA ASP A 1 -16.92 13.54 -8.99
C ASP A 1 -15.58 14.17 -8.67
N CYS A 2 -15.27 15.40 -9.13
CA CYS A 2 -13.94 16.02 -9.00
C CYS A 2 -13.65 16.58 -7.59
N THR A 3 -14.05 15.84 -6.57
CA THR A 3 -13.99 16.28 -5.18
C THR A 3 -12.65 15.93 -4.55
N PRO A 4 -12.11 16.78 -3.65
CA PRO A 4 -10.88 16.45 -2.93
C PRO A 4 -11.03 15.18 -2.10
N ARG A 5 -10.00 14.33 -2.13
CA ARG A 5 -9.87 13.22 -1.19
C ARG A 5 -9.38 13.73 0.16
N PRO A 6 -9.75 13.08 1.27
CA PRO A 6 -9.14 13.33 2.56
C PRO A 6 -7.62 13.20 2.44
N SER A 7 -6.89 14.26 2.78
CA SER A 7 -5.44 14.26 2.67
C SER A 7 -4.84 13.25 3.65
N VAL A 8 -3.91 12.42 3.18
CA VAL A 8 -3.09 11.56 4.05
C VAL A 8 -1.60 11.75 3.76
N TYR A 9 -0.85 11.71 4.86
CA TYR A 9 0.44 12.37 5.10
C TYR A 9 1.66 11.60 4.57
N GLY A 10 1.63 11.11 3.34
CA GLY A 10 2.83 10.49 2.78
C GLY A 10 3.60 11.47 1.88
N SER A 11 4.93 11.45 1.99
CA SER A 11 5.84 12.15 1.08
C SER A 11 5.54 11.75 -0.37
N VAL A 12 5.54 12.70 -1.30
CA VAL A 12 5.42 12.44 -2.75
C VAL A 12 6.79 12.68 -3.37
N PRO A 13 7.26 11.85 -4.32
CA PRO A 13 8.51 12.11 -5.03
C PRO A 13 8.44 13.43 -5.81
N ASP A 14 9.59 14.09 -6.02
CA ASP A 14 9.68 15.35 -6.79
C ASP A 14 9.09 15.24 -8.20
N SER A 15 9.25 14.06 -8.82
CA SER A 15 8.62 13.73 -10.08
C SER A 15 7.34 12.94 -9.83
N ASP A 16 6.19 13.55 -10.07
CA ASP A 16 4.89 12.96 -9.80
C ASP A 16 4.43 12.04 -10.96
N ASN A 17 5.01 10.86 -11.04
CA ASN A 17 4.56 9.78 -11.94
C ASN A 17 4.76 8.40 -11.31
N ALA A 18 4.13 7.38 -11.90
CA ALA A 18 4.17 6.01 -11.38
C ALA A 18 5.59 5.43 -11.24
N SER A 19 6.45 5.65 -12.24
CA SER A 19 7.82 5.13 -12.25
C SER A 19 8.66 5.74 -11.13
N ALA A 20 8.60 7.07 -10.98
CA ALA A 20 9.29 7.79 -9.91
C ALA A 20 8.78 7.37 -8.53
N PHE A 21 7.47 7.18 -8.38
CA PHE A 21 6.87 6.68 -7.14
C PHE A 21 7.40 5.29 -6.75
N GLN A 22 7.43 4.34 -7.68
CA GLN A 22 7.96 2.99 -7.44
C GLN A 22 9.45 2.97 -7.13
N GLN A 23 10.20 3.95 -7.64
CA GLN A 23 11.64 4.04 -7.46
C GLN A 23 12.07 4.89 -6.27
N TYR A 24 11.11 5.54 -5.59
CA TYR A 24 11.40 6.52 -4.56
C TYR A 24 12.18 5.92 -3.38
N GLN A 25 13.39 6.44 -3.16
CA GLN A 25 14.35 5.83 -2.25
C GLN A 25 13.85 5.80 -0.81
N SER A 26 13.17 6.86 -0.35
CA SER A 26 12.62 6.92 1.01
C SER A 26 11.61 5.79 1.28
N PHE A 27 10.79 5.40 0.31
CA PHE A 27 9.87 4.26 0.47
C PHE A 27 10.61 2.93 0.52
N LYS A 28 11.65 2.76 -0.30
CA LYS A 28 12.50 1.57 -0.27
C LYS A 28 13.20 1.45 1.07
N ASP A 29 13.81 2.52 1.55
CA ASP A 29 14.52 2.53 2.83
C ASP A 29 13.56 2.25 3.98
N THR A 30 12.38 2.88 3.99
CA THR A 30 11.36 2.64 5.00
C THR A 30 10.94 1.17 5.02
N ALA A 31 10.63 0.59 3.86
CA ALA A 31 10.20 -0.80 3.76
C ALA A 31 11.33 -1.79 4.13
N LEU A 32 12.58 -1.51 3.76
CA LEU A 32 13.74 -2.37 4.07
C LEU A 32 14.10 -2.36 5.56
N HIS A 33 13.90 -1.23 6.25
CA HIS A 33 14.23 -1.08 7.67
C HIS A 33 13.03 -1.30 8.60
N ALA A 34 11.83 -1.47 8.08
CA ALA A 34 10.64 -1.74 8.88
C ALA A 34 10.81 -3.07 9.64
N PRO A 35 10.59 -3.10 10.97
CA PRO A 35 10.77 -4.31 11.76
C PRO A 35 9.72 -5.35 11.39
N THR A 36 10.09 -6.63 11.48
CA THR A 36 9.09 -7.71 11.49
C THR A 36 8.28 -7.62 12.78
N PRO A 37 6.93 -7.64 12.74
CA PRO A 37 6.11 -7.64 13.96
C PRO A 37 6.41 -8.84 14.87
N ASN A 38 6.24 -8.67 16.17
CA ASN A 38 6.57 -9.71 17.14
C ASN A 38 5.64 -10.92 16.99
N GLY A 39 6.22 -12.12 16.80
CA GLY A 39 5.45 -13.35 16.58
C GLY A 39 5.04 -13.59 15.13
N TRP A 40 5.39 -12.67 14.22
CA TRP A 40 5.11 -12.76 12.80
C TRP A 40 6.36 -13.16 11.99
N ALA A 41 6.15 -13.68 10.79
CA ALA A 41 7.23 -14.03 9.85
C ALA A 41 7.16 -13.18 8.57
N SER A 42 8.30 -12.65 8.14
CA SER A 42 8.42 -11.94 6.86
C SER A 42 8.29 -12.92 5.68
N VAL A 43 7.49 -12.55 4.67
CA VAL A 43 7.26 -13.32 3.45
C VAL A 43 7.95 -12.67 2.25
N PHE A 44 7.80 -11.35 2.14
CA PHE A 44 8.45 -10.54 1.12
C PHE A 44 8.63 -9.12 1.64
N ILE A 45 9.68 -8.45 1.19
CA ILE A 45 10.04 -7.10 1.58
C ILE A 45 10.28 -6.26 0.33
N ASN A 46 9.90 -4.98 0.40
CA ASN A 46 10.17 -3.93 -0.56
C ASN A 46 9.84 -4.33 -2.01
N LYS A 47 8.61 -4.79 -2.25
CA LYS A 47 8.09 -5.04 -3.60
C LYS A 47 7.36 -3.82 -4.15
N THR A 48 7.22 -3.75 -5.47
CA THR A 48 6.47 -2.70 -6.21
C THR A 48 5.06 -3.15 -6.60
N ALA A 49 4.63 -4.29 -6.06
CA ALA A 49 3.28 -4.82 -6.17
C ALA A 49 2.78 -5.22 -4.77
N SER A 50 1.46 -5.22 -4.60
CA SER A 50 0.80 -5.74 -3.40
C SER A 50 0.35 -7.19 -3.63
N SER A 51 -0.08 -7.84 -2.55
CA SER A 51 -0.61 -9.19 -2.61
C SER A 51 -1.91 -9.23 -3.43
N LYS A 52 -2.09 -10.35 -4.14
CA LYS A 52 -3.31 -10.70 -4.88
C LYS A 52 -3.74 -12.10 -4.46
N GLY A 53 -4.98 -12.24 -4.00
CA GLY A 53 -5.51 -13.51 -3.48
C GLY A 53 -7.02 -13.50 -3.32
N GLY A 54 -7.58 -14.63 -2.88
CA GLY A 54 -9.03 -14.83 -2.76
C GLY A 54 -9.60 -14.43 -1.41
N SER A 55 -8.77 -14.29 -0.38
CA SER A 55 -9.21 -14.00 0.99
C SER A 55 -8.80 -12.60 1.46
N TYR A 56 -8.88 -11.60 0.59
CA TYR A 56 -8.76 -10.20 1.03
C TYR A 56 -9.94 -9.85 1.95
N ILE A 57 -9.65 -9.26 3.12
CA ILE A 57 -10.67 -8.86 4.09
C ILE A 57 -10.98 -7.37 3.93
N SER A 58 -10.00 -6.52 4.25
CA SER A 58 -10.11 -5.06 4.23
C SER A 58 -8.71 -4.44 4.30
N TYR A 59 -8.63 -3.11 4.34
CA TYR A 59 -7.41 -2.39 4.70
C TYR A 59 -7.72 -1.30 5.72
N LEU A 60 -6.70 -0.86 6.46
CA LEU A 60 -6.69 0.46 7.07
C LEU A 60 -5.67 1.38 6.40
N VAL A 61 -5.90 2.68 6.55
CA VAL A 61 -4.91 3.70 6.21
C VAL A 61 -4.16 4.07 7.49
N LEU A 62 -2.83 4.09 7.40
CA LEU A 62 -1.94 4.43 8.50
C LEU A 62 -1.35 5.83 8.31
N GLU A 63 -1.04 6.50 9.42
CA GLU A 63 -0.31 7.76 9.42
C GLU A 63 1.20 7.58 9.17
N SER A 64 1.73 6.39 9.50
CA SER A 64 3.13 6.03 9.28
C SER A 64 3.27 4.56 8.86
N TYR A 65 4.42 4.20 8.30
CA TYR A 65 4.70 2.82 7.91
C TYR A 65 5.07 1.99 9.15
N ASN A 66 4.06 1.65 9.95
CA ASN A 66 4.23 0.88 11.20
C ASN A 66 3.68 -0.54 11.02
N THR A 67 4.60 -1.50 10.86
CA THR A 67 4.30 -2.92 10.70
C THR A 67 3.70 -3.53 11.97
N THR A 68 4.14 -3.10 13.15
CA THR A 68 3.62 -3.58 14.44
C THR A 68 2.18 -3.15 14.65
N ASP A 69 1.84 -1.88 14.38
CA ASP A 69 0.46 -1.41 14.48
C ASP A 69 -0.44 -2.12 13.47
N CYS A 70 0.05 -2.34 12.25
CA CYS A 70 -0.65 -3.09 11.21
C CYS A 70 -0.98 -4.52 11.66
N ALA A 71 0.00 -5.24 12.23
CA ALA A 71 -0.19 -6.59 12.76
C ALA A 71 -1.15 -6.62 13.96
N ALA A 72 -1.00 -5.70 14.90
CA ALA A 72 -1.88 -5.62 16.07
C ALA A 72 -3.36 -5.40 15.69
N ARG A 73 -3.62 -4.67 14.58
CA ARG A 73 -4.97 -4.52 14.04
C ARG A 73 -5.50 -5.80 13.38
N CYS A 74 -4.64 -6.57 12.71
CA CYS A 74 -5.02 -7.88 12.19
C CYS A 74 -5.39 -8.86 13.32
N GLU A 75 -4.67 -8.84 14.44
CA GLU A 75 -4.95 -9.70 15.60
C GLU A 75 -6.32 -9.42 16.25
N GLN A 76 -6.92 -8.26 15.99
CA GLN A 76 -8.29 -7.93 16.43
C GLN A 76 -9.37 -8.46 15.48
N ILE A 77 -8.99 -9.03 14.34
CA ILE A 77 -9.88 -9.57 13.31
C ILE A 77 -9.75 -11.10 13.34
N SER A 78 -10.79 -11.79 13.80
CA SER A 78 -10.79 -13.24 14.05
C SER A 78 -10.29 -14.08 12.86
N GLU A 79 -10.63 -13.70 11.64
CA GLU A 79 -10.26 -14.40 10.42
C GLU A 79 -8.92 -13.96 9.81
N CYS A 80 -8.28 -12.91 10.33
CA CYS A 80 -7.06 -12.37 9.76
C CYS A 80 -5.84 -13.23 10.08
N LYS A 81 -5.10 -13.59 9.02
CA LYS A 81 -3.94 -14.50 9.08
C LYS A 81 -2.66 -13.88 8.53
N ALA A 82 -2.78 -12.76 7.83
CA ALA A 82 -1.64 -12.10 7.23
C ALA A 82 -1.90 -10.61 6.98
N ILE A 83 -0.81 -9.84 6.89
CA ILE A 83 -0.83 -8.42 6.56
C ILE A 83 0.04 -8.13 5.34
N ASN A 84 -0.40 -7.20 4.49
CA ASN A 84 0.43 -6.58 3.47
C ASN A 84 0.38 -5.06 3.63
N ILE A 85 1.50 -4.47 4.02
CA ILE A 85 1.66 -3.02 4.18
C ILE A 85 2.46 -2.44 3.01
N TYR A 86 2.00 -1.33 2.45
CA TYR A 86 2.61 -0.70 1.27
C TYR A 86 2.24 0.78 1.14
N PHE A 87 3.05 1.53 0.40
CA PHE A 87 2.71 2.85 -0.09
C PHE A 87 1.92 2.72 -1.40
N GLU A 88 0.82 3.44 -1.53
CA GLU A 88 0.00 3.53 -2.74
C GLU A 88 0.02 4.96 -3.27
N ARG A 89 0.26 5.09 -4.58
CA ARG A 89 0.10 6.35 -5.30
C ARG A 89 -1.38 6.56 -5.57
N THR A 90 -1.98 7.59 -5.00
CA THR A 90 -3.42 7.88 -5.12
C THR A 90 -3.62 9.30 -5.66
N PRO A 91 -4.59 9.58 -6.55
CA PRO A 91 -4.85 10.95 -6.97
C PRO A 91 -5.35 11.77 -5.78
N THR A 92 -5.10 13.07 -5.74
CA THR A 92 -5.63 13.97 -4.68
C THR A 92 -7.13 14.24 -4.81
N LEU A 93 -7.71 13.92 -5.98
CA LEU A 93 -9.14 14.03 -6.26
C LEU A 93 -9.75 12.64 -6.41
N TYR A 94 -11.06 12.53 -6.16
CA TYR A 94 -11.85 11.51 -6.82
C TYR A 94 -11.91 11.91 -8.31
N LEU A 95 -11.44 11.05 -9.20
CA LEU A 95 -11.34 11.41 -10.62
C LEU A 95 -12.72 11.31 -11.30
N GLY A 96 -12.85 12.01 -12.41
CA GLY A 96 -14.10 12.08 -13.17
C GLY A 96 -13.87 12.60 -14.57
N TYR A 97 -14.96 12.68 -15.34
CA TYR A 97 -14.89 13.06 -16.75
C TYR A 97 -14.16 14.39 -17.00
N GLU A 98 -14.40 15.39 -16.14
CA GLU A 98 -13.80 16.74 -16.19
C GLU A 98 -12.43 16.85 -15.48
N CYS A 99 -11.99 15.78 -14.80
CA CYS A 99 -10.75 15.73 -14.02
C CYS A 99 -10.17 14.32 -14.08
N GLN A 100 -9.66 13.97 -15.26
CA GLN A 100 -9.17 12.61 -15.54
C GLN A 100 -7.79 12.33 -14.95
N ASP A 101 -7.16 13.35 -14.37
CA ASP A 101 -5.88 13.28 -13.69
C ASP A 101 -5.82 14.32 -12.55
N ALA A 102 -4.92 14.11 -11.60
CA ALA A 102 -4.67 15.02 -10.48
C ALA A 102 -3.26 14.79 -9.92
N PRO A 103 -2.68 15.78 -9.22
CA PRO A 103 -1.49 15.54 -8.41
C PRO A 103 -1.68 14.33 -7.50
N SER A 104 -0.64 13.53 -7.33
CA SER A 104 -0.70 12.39 -6.42
C SER A 104 -0.52 12.78 -4.96
N MET A 105 -1.03 11.90 -4.12
CA MET A 105 -0.78 11.81 -2.70
C MET A 105 -0.36 10.36 -2.41
N THR A 106 0.32 10.18 -1.29
CA THR A 106 0.78 8.87 -0.85
C THR A 106 -0.12 8.36 0.28
N VAL A 107 -0.68 7.16 0.09
CA VAL A 107 -1.48 6.47 1.10
C VAL A 107 -0.70 5.27 1.62
N ILE A 108 -0.55 5.16 2.94
CA ILE A 108 0.04 3.96 3.56
C ILE A 108 -1.11 3.01 3.89
N LYS A 109 -1.20 1.90 3.16
CA LYS A 109 -2.24 0.89 3.38
C LYS A 109 -1.67 -0.29 4.15
N CYS A 110 -2.43 -0.75 5.14
CA CYS A 110 -2.26 -2.04 5.80
C CYS A 110 -3.43 -2.93 5.40
N ALA A 111 -3.21 -3.83 4.45
CA ALA A 111 -4.22 -4.76 3.94
C ALA A 111 -4.21 -6.06 4.76
N PHE A 112 -5.40 -6.56 5.09
CA PHE A 112 -5.66 -7.76 5.87
C PHE A 112 -6.10 -8.92 5.00
N TRP A 113 -5.59 -10.10 5.29
CA TRP A 113 -5.84 -11.31 4.51
C TRP A 113 -6.25 -12.46 5.42
N GLY A 114 -7.31 -13.17 5.04
CA GLY A 114 -7.79 -14.39 5.70
C GLY A 114 -7.05 -15.66 5.28
N GLU A 115 -5.96 -15.51 4.54
CA GLU A 115 -5.04 -16.54 4.08
C GLU A 115 -3.61 -16.08 4.28
N LYS A 116 -2.67 -17.04 4.37
CA LYS A 116 -1.24 -16.72 4.41
C LYS A 116 -0.81 -16.13 3.08
N LEU A 117 0.01 -15.09 3.15
CA LEU A 117 0.66 -14.51 1.98
C LEU A 117 1.73 -15.45 1.43
N LEU A 118 1.86 -15.40 0.11
CA LEU A 118 2.90 -16.08 -0.66
C LEU A 118 3.64 -15.05 -1.52
N ALA A 119 4.96 -15.09 -1.55
CA ALA A 119 5.76 -14.20 -2.40
C ALA A 119 5.38 -14.31 -3.89
N ALA A 120 4.95 -15.50 -4.33
CA ALA A 120 4.47 -15.74 -5.70
C ALA A 120 3.13 -15.02 -6.03
N ASN A 121 2.42 -14.50 -5.02
CA ASN A 121 1.15 -13.80 -5.16
C ASN A 121 1.30 -12.28 -5.10
N VAL A 122 2.52 -11.75 -5.02
CA VAL A 122 2.81 -10.31 -5.12
C VAL A 122 2.67 -9.86 -6.57
N LYS A 123 1.43 -9.77 -7.03
CA LYS A 123 1.04 -9.64 -8.44
C LYS A 123 -0.05 -8.60 -8.67
N ASN A 124 -0.52 -7.93 -7.63
CA ASN A 124 -1.34 -6.75 -7.81
C ASN A 124 -0.38 -5.59 -8.13
N TRP A 125 -0.31 -5.21 -9.41
CA TRP A 125 0.58 -4.15 -9.91
C TRP A 125 -0.07 -2.77 -9.89
N GLY A 126 -1.30 -2.68 -9.40
CA GLY A 126 -2.10 -1.47 -9.44
C GLY A 126 -3.05 -1.47 -10.62
N TYR A 127 -3.57 -0.30 -10.96
CA TYR A 127 -4.56 -0.13 -12.02
C TYR A 127 -4.54 1.32 -12.54
N ARG A 128 -5.20 1.53 -13.67
CA ARG A 128 -5.41 2.86 -14.22
C ARG A 128 -6.78 3.39 -13.82
N ASP A 129 -6.81 4.57 -13.21
CA ASP A 129 -8.03 5.34 -12.90
C ASP A 129 -8.04 6.55 -13.82
N TRP A 130 -8.86 6.52 -14.87
CA TRP A 130 -8.80 7.48 -15.98
C TRP A 130 -7.41 7.60 -16.62
N ASN A 131 -6.73 8.74 -16.47
CA ASN A 131 -5.37 8.98 -16.96
C ASN A 131 -4.31 8.82 -15.85
N PHE A 132 -4.73 8.57 -14.61
CA PHE A 132 -3.84 8.38 -13.47
C PHE A 132 -3.47 6.91 -13.27
N GLU A 133 -2.19 6.63 -13.02
CA GLU A 133 -1.71 5.31 -12.66
C GLU A 133 -1.60 5.16 -11.13
N VAL A 134 -2.45 4.29 -10.58
CA VAL A 134 -2.37 3.85 -9.18
C VAL A 134 -1.37 2.69 -9.12
N VAL A 135 -0.27 2.88 -8.39
CA VAL A 135 0.80 1.90 -8.24
C VAL A 135 1.23 1.78 -6.78
N MET A 136 1.95 0.70 -6.47
CA MET A 136 2.45 0.43 -5.12
C MET A 136 3.97 0.48 -5.07
N ALA A 137 4.49 0.86 -3.90
CA ALA A 137 5.92 0.86 -3.58
C ALA A 137 6.14 0.39 -2.14
N GLY A 138 7.35 -0.08 -1.83
CA GLY A 138 7.72 -0.47 -0.47
C GLY A 138 6.77 -1.50 0.14
N SER A 139 6.34 -2.50 -0.63
CA SER A 139 5.36 -3.49 -0.20
C SER A 139 6.01 -4.61 0.59
N ASN A 140 5.58 -4.77 1.85
CA ASN A 140 6.02 -5.83 2.76
C ASN A 140 4.83 -6.73 3.12
N GLY A 141 5.09 -8.04 3.25
CA GLY A 141 4.11 -9.04 3.63
C GLY A 141 4.56 -9.85 4.83
N TYR A 142 3.67 -10.05 5.80
CA TYR A 142 3.92 -10.79 7.02
C TYR A 142 2.76 -11.76 7.31
N ASN A 143 3.07 -12.93 7.87
CA ASN A 143 2.13 -13.97 8.31
C ASN A 143 2.27 -14.26 9.80
#